data_AF-A0AA41QFH4-F1
#
_entry.id   AF-A0AA41QFH4-F1
#
_cell.length_a   1.000
_cell.length_b   1.000
_cell.length_c   1.000
_cell.angle_alpha   90.00
_cell.angle_beta   90.00
_cell.angle_gamma   90.00
#
_symmetry.space_group_name_H-M   'P 1'
#
loop_
_entity.id
_entity.type
_entity.pdbx_description
1 polymer ?
#
loop_
_entity_poly.entity_id
_entity_poly.type
_entity_poly.pdbx_seq_one_letter_code
_entity_poly.pdbx_strand_id
1 'polypeptide(L)'
;MTLPVLWICGPPGVGKSTVAWALCEELGPHVAYVDIDQLGICYPEPPDDPGRHRLQARNLAAVVDGYRAAGASAVVVSGVVDPVRGPDADLLPGADLSVVRLRADGTVLAARLERRGSADLVESALAEAAGVERTSWAAHVVDTTTAAVPAVVADIRSAVPSWPGASAPGPAPVAPTPADLDVLWLCGPTGVGKSTVGFPAYLRLLGSGARVAYLDLDQVAFCPRLPGDPGGHENRARIAAAIAAGFAAVGAWRLVVVGQVDDDALGAYDAAFAPHRRTLVRLHVRPDELTARILSRRDGGSWAQPGDPLRDRSVEHLLAVAAEAASTRLGPGHVVDTTGRSADEVAEEVAALVLG
;
A
#
# COMPACT_ATOMS: atom_id res chain seq x y z
N MET A 1 -20.49 -11.27 -6.82
CA MET A 1 -19.63 -12.35 -7.31
C MET A 1 -18.38 -12.42 -6.46
N THR A 2 -17.77 -13.58 -6.21
CA THR A 2 -16.42 -13.67 -5.64
C THR A 2 -15.41 -13.22 -6.70
N LEU A 3 -14.29 -12.68 -6.25
CA LEU A 3 -13.18 -12.26 -7.11
C LEU A 3 -12.00 -13.21 -6.88
N PRO A 4 -11.35 -13.76 -7.92
CA PRO A 4 -10.12 -14.54 -7.75
C PRO A 4 -9.04 -13.69 -7.08
N VAL A 5 -8.48 -14.19 -5.97
CA VAL A 5 -7.41 -13.53 -5.22
C VAL A 5 -6.23 -14.48 -5.11
N LEU A 6 -5.04 -14.05 -5.55
CA LEU A 6 -3.79 -14.78 -5.35
C LEU A 6 -2.94 -14.04 -4.31
N TRP A 7 -2.74 -14.64 -3.15
CA TRP A 7 -1.89 -14.09 -2.10
C TRP A 7 -0.49 -14.72 -2.16
N ILE A 8 0.49 -13.91 -2.55
CA ILE A 8 1.92 -14.24 -2.59
C ILE A 8 2.56 -13.80 -1.27
N CYS A 9 2.91 -14.77 -0.42
CA CYS A 9 3.39 -14.56 0.94
C CYS A 9 4.77 -15.17 1.20
N GLY A 10 5.34 -14.95 2.38
CA GLY A 10 6.66 -15.44 2.78
C GLY A 10 7.46 -14.41 3.60
N PRO A 11 8.67 -14.75 4.06
CA PRO A 11 9.43 -13.91 4.99
C PRO A 11 9.91 -12.59 4.35
N PRO A 12 10.28 -11.57 5.14
CA PRO A 12 10.91 -10.35 4.64
C PRO A 12 12.13 -10.66 3.76
N GLY A 13 12.27 -9.97 2.62
CA GLY A 13 13.41 -10.15 1.70
C GLY A 13 13.27 -11.28 0.67
N VAL A 14 12.21 -12.12 0.74
CA VAL A 14 12.03 -13.25 -0.18
C VAL A 14 11.62 -12.85 -1.60
N GLY A 15 11.14 -11.61 -1.79
CA GLY A 15 10.78 -11.07 -3.12
C GLY A 15 9.28 -10.97 -3.42
N LYS A 16 8.41 -11.03 -2.41
CA LYS A 16 6.93 -10.99 -2.53
C LYS A 16 6.43 -9.90 -3.48
N SER A 17 6.63 -8.63 -3.13
CA SER A 17 6.11 -7.49 -3.89
C SER A 17 6.73 -7.40 -5.29
N THR A 18 8.00 -7.80 -5.45
CA THR A 18 8.69 -7.83 -6.76
C THR A 18 8.05 -8.85 -7.71
N VAL A 19 7.82 -10.07 -7.23
CA VAL A 19 7.23 -11.14 -8.05
C VAL A 19 5.75 -10.90 -8.29
N ALA A 20 5.01 -10.44 -7.28
CA ALA A 20 3.60 -10.10 -7.38
C ALA A 20 3.35 -8.97 -8.38
N TRP A 21 4.20 -7.93 -8.38
CA TRP A 21 4.12 -6.85 -9.36
C TRP A 21 4.40 -7.35 -10.78
N ALA A 22 5.47 -8.14 -10.97
CA ALA A 22 5.80 -8.71 -12.28
C ALA A 22 4.68 -9.60 -12.83
N LEU A 23 4.02 -10.38 -11.96
CA LEU A 23 2.85 -11.16 -12.35
C LEU A 23 1.67 -10.27 -12.78
N CYS A 24 1.41 -9.16 -12.07
CA CYS A 24 0.36 -8.21 -12.48
C CYS A 24 0.66 -7.58 -13.84
N GLU A 25 1.91 -7.18 -14.08
CA GLU A 25 2.33 -6.62 -15.38
C GLU A 25 2.15 -7.65 -16.51
N GLU A 26 2.47 -8.92 -16.27
CA GLU A 26 2.28 -10.00 -17.25
C GLU A 26 0.79 -10.22 -17.57
N LEU A 27 -0.09 -10.15 -16.57
CA LEU A 27 -1.53 -10.40 -16.74
C LEU A 27 -2.30 -9.20 -17.29
N GLY A 28 -1.73 -8.00 -17.17
CA GLY A 28 -2.27 -6.77 -17.76
C GLY A 28 -3.30 -6.04 -16.90
N PRO A 29 -3.90 -4.97 -17.45
CA PRO A 29 -4.54 -3.89 -16.69
C PRO A 29 -5.86 -4.27 -16.01
N HIS A 30 -6.41 -5.45 -16.28
CA HIS A 30 -7.64 -5.94 -15.64
C HIS A 30 -7.38 -6.63 -14.30
N VAL A 31 -6.12 -6.99 -14.01
CA VAL A 31 -5.72 -7.57 -12.72
C VAL A 31 -5.27 -6.46 -11.79
N ALA A 32 -5.88 -6.41 -10.61
CA ALA A 32 -5.54 -5.44 -9.58
C ALA A 32 -4.43 -5.96 -8.66
N TYR A 33 -3.72 -5.04 -8.01
CA TYR A 33 -2.63 -5.32 -7.08
C TYR A 33 -2.84 -4.63 -5.74
N VAL A 34 -2.42 -5.25 -4.65
CA VAL A 34 -2.32 -4.59 -3.35
C VAL A 34 -1.21 -5.22 -2.51
N ASP A 35 -0.43 -4.38 -1.84
CA ASP A 35 0.51 -4.84 -0.81
C ASP A 35 -0.18 -4.80 0.57
N ILE A 36 -0.27 -5.94 1.24
CA ILE A 36 -0.99 -6.08 2.52
C ILE A 36 -0.38 -5.25 3.64
N ASP A 37 0.92 -4.93 3.54
CA ASP A 37 1.61 -4.16 4.57
C ASP A 37 0.95 -2.78 4.71
N GLN A 38 0.51 -2.19 3.59
CA GLN A 38 -0.22 -0.92 3.57
C GLN A 38 -1.55 -0.97 4.33
N LEU A 39 -2.20 -2.13 4.35
CA LEU A 39 -3.51 -2.32 4.97
C LEU A 39 -3.43 -2.53 6.49
N GLY A 40 -2.22 -2.66 7.03
CA GLY A 40 -1.96 -2.95 8.43
C GLY A 40 -1.13 -1.90 9.16
N ILE A 41 -0.79 -0.75 8.58
CA ILE A 41 0.04 0.26 9.25
C ILE A 41 -0.79 0.99 10.32
N CYS A 42 -0.97 0.36 11.47
CA CYS A 42 -1.73 0.86 12.60
C CYS A 42 -1.08 0.40 13.91
N TYR A 43 -0.53 1.35 14.67
CA TYR A 43 0.30 1.05 15.84
C TYR A 43 -0.06 1.94 17.03
N PRO A 44 0.16 1.49 18.29
CA PRO A 44 0.66 0.16 18.65
C PRO A 44 -0.34 -0.94 18.29
N GLU A 45 0.15 -2.18 18.13
CA GLU A 45 -0.66 -3.33 17.73
C GLU A 45 -1.88 -3.51 18.65
N PRO A 46 -3.05 -3.93 18.13
CA PRO A 46 -4.15 -4.35 18.97
C PRO A 46 -3.72 -5.56 19.82
N PRO A 47 -3.96 -5.57 21.15
CA PRO A 47 -3.51 -6.67 22.02
C PRO A 47 -4.05 -8.05 21.65
N ASP A 48 -5.21 -8.11 20.99
CA ASP A 48 -5.90 -9.31 20.52
C ASP A 48 -5.58 -9.68 19.07
N ASP A 49 -4.73 -8.91 18.38
CA ASP A 49 -4.31 -9.13 17.00
C ASP A 49 -2.80 -8.80 16.84
N PRO A 50 -1.90 -9.52 17.54
CA PRO A 50 -0.46 -9.35 17.36
C PRO A 50 -0.07 -9.63 15.90
N GLY A 51 0.78 -8.78 15.33
CA GLY A 51 1.09 -8.79 13.89
C GLY A 51 0.01 -8.18 12.98
N ARG A 52 -1.17 -7.84 13.52
CA ARG A 52 -2.30 -7.17 12.83
C ARG A 52 -2.90 -7.97 11.67
N HIS A 53 -2.74 -9.29 11.66
CA HIS A 53 -3.15 -10.14 10.55
C HIS A 53 -4.66 -10.13 10.31
N ARG A 54 -5.47 -10.07 11.39
CA ARG A 54 -6.93 -10.02 11.26
C ARG A 54 -7.39 -8.65 10.75
N LEU A 55 -6.78 -7.56 11.22
CA LEU A 55 -6.99 -6.21 10.68
C LEU A 55 -6.64 -6.16 9.19
N GLN A 56 -5.48 -6.66 8.80
CA GLN A 56 -5.03 -6.75 7.41
C GLN A 56 -6.04 -7.51 6.54
N ALA A 57 -6.51 -8.68 6.99
CA ALA A 57 -7.50 -9.48 6.25
C ALA A 57 -8.85 -8.75 6.09
N ARG A 58 -9.35 -8.08 7.14
CA ARG A 58 -10.59 -7.27 7.05
C ARG A 58 -10.45 -6.11 6.08
N ASN A 59 -9.33 -5.39 6.14
CA ASN A 59 -9.06 -4.29 5.22
C ASN A 59 -8.87 -4.79 3.79
N LEU A 60 -8.27 -5.98 3.61
CA LEU A 60 -8.15 -6.62 2.30
C LEU A 60 -9.52 -6.98 1.72
N ALA A 61 -10.48 -7.45 2.53
CA ALA A 61 -11.84 -7.71 2.05
C ALA A 61 -12.48 -6.45 1.45
N ALA A 62 -12.30 -5.31 2.11
CA ALA A 62 -12.78 -4.02 1.61
C ALA A 62 -12.09 -3.58 0.31
N VAL A 63 -10.78 -3.79 0.20
CA VAL A 63 -10.02 -3.51 -1.03
C VAL A 63 -10.51 -4.40 -2.18
N VAL A 64 -10.67 -5.70 -1.94
CA VAL A 64 -11.18 -6.67 -2.94
C VAL A 64 -12.56 -6.26 -3.43
N ASP A 65 -13.45 -5.83 -2.54
CA ASP A 65 -14.78 -5.34 -2.91
C ASP A 65 -14.70 -4.05 -3.76
N GLY A 66 -13.83 -3.11 -3.39
CA GLY A 66 -13.59 -1.89 -4.16
C GLY A 66 -12.98 -2.17 -5.54
N TYR A 67 -12.02 -3.07 -5.63
CA TYR A 67 -11.42 -3.50 -6.91
C TYR A 67 -12.43 -4.21 -7.80
N ARG A 68 -13.29 -5.05 -7.22
CA ARG A 68 -14.41 -5.66 -7.95
C ARG A 68 -15.36 -4.60 -8.50
N ALA A 69 -15.72 -3.59 -7.70
CA ALA A 69 -16.58 -2.49 -8.13
C ALA A 69 -15.92 -1.64 -9.23
N ALA A 70 -14.59 -1.56 -9.24
CA ALA A 70 -13.82 -0.91 -10.31
C ALA A 70 -13.65 -1.76 -11.58
N GLY A 71 -14.14 -3.01 -11.59
CA GLY A 71 -14.08 -3.90 -12.75
C GLY A 71 -12.82 -4.76 -12.83
N ALA A 72 -12.09 -4.95 -11.72
CA ALA A 72 -11.00 -5.92 -11.68
C ALA A 72 -11.52 -7.35 -11.95
N SER A 73 -10.77 -8.12 -12.73
CA SER A 73 -11.06 -9.54 -13.01
C SER A 73 -10.38 -10.48 -12.02
N ALA A 74 -9.31 -10.03 -11.36
CA ALA A 74 -8.60 -10.74 -10.31
C ALA A 74 -7.78 -9.76 -9.45
N VAL A 75 -7.30 -10.22 -8.30
CA VAL A 75 -6.38 -9.46 -7.43
C VAL A 75 -5.14 -10.28 -7.11
N VAL A 76 -3.96 -9.70 -7.26
CA VAL A 76 -2.73 -10.23 -6.67
C VAL A 76 -2.43 -9.45 -5.39
N VAL A 77 -2.23 -10.17 -4.30
CA VAL A 77 -1.87 -9.62 -3.00
C VAL A 77 -0.43 -10.02 -2.71
N SER A 78 0.42 -9.09 -2.33
CA SER A 78 1.72 -9.40 -1.75
C SER A 78 1.76 -9.10 -0.26
N GLY A 79 2.55 -9.86 0.48
CA GLY A 79 2.98 -9.47 1.82
C GLY A 79 2.81 -10.57 2.87
N VAL A 80 2.79 -10.18 4.14
CA VAL A 80 2.79 -11.14 5.25
C VAL A 80 1.42 -11.78 5.50
N VAL A 81 1.43 -12.97 6.08
CA VAL A 81 0.27 -13.63 6.69
C VAL A 81 0.67 -14.06 8.10
N ASP A 82 -0.28 -14.51 8.92
CA ASP A 82 0.07 -15.12 10.20
C ASP A 82 0.99 -16.33 9.96
N PRO A 83 2.21 -16.36 10.54
CA PRO A 83 3.18 -17.39 10.21
C PRO A 83 2.77 -18.78 10.72
N VAL A 84 1.84 -18.86 11.68
CA VAL A 84 1.33 -20.11 12.26
C VAL A 84 0.01 -20.53 11.60
N ARG A 85 -0.91 -19.58 11.44
CA ARG A 85 -2.30 -19.85 11.00
C ARG A 85 -2.49 -19.72 9.49
N GLY A 86 -1.59 -19.01 8.80
CA GLY A 86 -1.79 -18.60 7.41
C GLY A 86 -2.76 -17.42 7.30
N PRO A 87 -3.33 -17.15 6.12
CA PRO A 87 -4.29 -16.07 5.95
C PRO A 87 -5.60 -16.37 6.67
N ASP A 88 -6.19 -15.35 7.32
CA ASP A 88 -7.53 -15.43 7.93
C ASP A 88 -8.63 -15.43 6.82
N ALA A 89 -8.74 -16.53 6.06
CA ALA A 89 -9.61 -16.66 4.90
C ALA A 89 -11.09 -16.41 5.19
N ASP A 90 -11.57 -16.75 6.40
CA ASP A 90 -12.94 -16.49 6.85
C ASP A 90 -13.28 -14.99 6.90
N LEU A 91 -12.26 -14.12 6.97
CA LEU A 91 -12.41 -12.66 6.95
C LEU A 91 -12.42 -12.10 5.51
N LEU A 92 -12.35 -12.96 4.48
CA LEU A 92 -12.31 -12.61 3.06
C LEU A 92 -13.50 -13.22 2.28
N PRO A 93 -14.76 -13.00 2.69
CA PRO A 93 -15.91 -13.74 2.14
C PRO A 93 -16.22 -13.43 0.67
N GLY A 94 -15.67 -12.35 0.11
CA GLY A 94 -15.76 -11.98 -1.30
C GLY A 94 -14.59 -12.46 -2.18
N ALA A 95 -13.62 -13.17 -1.60
CA ALA A 95 -12.42 -13.64 -2.30
C ALA A 95 -12.48 -15.14 -2.56
N ASP A 96 -12.14 -15.56 -3.78
CA ASP A 96 -11.75 -16.93 -4.08
C ASP A 96 -10.22 -17.02 -3.93
N LEU A 97 -9.77 -17.40 -2.73
CA LEU A 97 -8.39 -17.25 -2.28
C LEU A 97 -7.51 -18.43 -2.69
N SER A 98 -6.51 -18.16 -3.51
CA SER A 98 -5.33 -19.00 -3.73
C SER A 98 -4.13 -18.42 -2.98
N VAL A 99 -3.29 -19.28 -2.39
CA VAL A 99 -2.12 -18.85 -1.62
C VAL A 99 -0.87 -19.51 -2.17
N VAL A 100 0.14 -18.71 -2.48
CA VAL A 100 1.47 -19.20 -2.85
C VAL A 100 2.50 -18.62 -1.89
N ARG A 101 3.23 -19.51 -1.22
CA ARG A 101 4.31 -19.13 -0.32
C ARG A 101 5.63 -19.12 -1.08
N LEU A 102 6.34 -18.00 -0.99
CA LEU A 102 7.72 -17.90 -1.44
C LEU A 102 8.66 -18.34 -0.32
N ARG A 103 9.73 -19.04 -0.69
CA ARG A 103 10.87 -19.33 0.19
C ARG A 103 12.19 -18.92 -0.45
N ALA A 104 13.23 -18.79 0.36
CA ALA A 104 14.61 -18.66 -0.08
C ALA A 104 15.53 -19.24 1.00
N ASP A 105 16.71 -19.70 0.60
CA ASP A 105 17.77 -20.06 1.55
C ASP A 105 18.08 -18.89 2.48
N GLY A 106 18.31 -19.18 3.76
CA GLY A 106 18.54 -18.15 4.78
C GLY A 106 19.72 -17.23 4.47
N THR A 107 20.80 -17.76 3.88
CA THR A 107 21.96 -16.97 3.46
C THR A 107 21.61 -15.97 2.36
N VAL A 108 20.78 -16.37 1.41
CA VAL A 108 20.28 -15.50 0.34
C VAL A 108 19.32 -14.45 0.90
N LEU A 109 18.46 -14.84 1.85
CA LEU A 109 17.53 -13.92 2.52
C LEU A 109 18.28 -12.81 3.27
N ALA A 110 19.28 -13.19 4.08
CA ALA A 110 20.13 -12.26 4.81
C ALA A 110 20.85 -11.28 3.85
N ALA A 111 21.52 -11.81 2.81
CA ALA A 111 22.21 -10.98 1.83
C ALA A 111 21.28 -10.04 1.03
N ARG A 112 20.00 -10.41 0.84
CA ARG A 112 19.00 -9.54 0.21
C ARG A 112 18.58 -8.40 1.15
N LEU A 113 18.39 -8.68 2.43
CA LEU A 113 18.01 -7.68 3.44
C LEU A 113 19.15 -6.70 3.72
N GLU A 114 20.38 -7.19 3.85
CA GLU A 114 21.57 -6.35 4.02
C GLU A 114 21.74 -5.36 2.86
N ARG A 115 21.61 -5.83 1.61
CA ARG A 115 21.68 -4.96 0.43
C ARG A 115 20.57 -3.92 0.37
N ARG A 116 19.44 -4.15 1.05
CA ARG A 116 18.33 -3.20 1.17
C ARG A 116 18.50 -2.24 2.35
N GLY A 117 19.59 -2.35 3.11
CA GLY A 117 19.82 -1.55 4.32
C GLY A 117 18.95 -1.97 5.50
N SER A 118 18.38 -3.18 5.49
CA SER A 118 17.49 -3.72 6.52
C SER A 118 18.16 -4.84 7.31
N ALA A 119 19.43 -4.63 7.69
CA ALA A 119 20.23 -5.62 8.41
C ALA A 119 19.62 -5.98 9.78
N ASP A 120 18.91 -5.03 10.39
CA ASP A 120 18.15 -5.18 11.64
C ASP A 120 17.00 -6.20 11.53
N LEU A 121 16.49 -6.45 10.32
CA LEU A 121 15.41 -7.41 10.08
C LEU A 121 15.91 -8.83 9.79
N VAL A 122 17.22 -9.07 9.69
CA VAL A 122 17.77 -10.37 9.27
C VAL A 122 17.40 -11.48 10.26
N GLU A 123 17.60 -11.25 11.56
CA GLU A 123 17.32 -12.26 12.58
C GLU A 123 15.84 -12.66 12.61
N SER A 124 14.94 -11.68 12.63
CA SER A 124 13.50 -11.92 12.64
C SER A 124 13.02 -12.59 11.35
N ALA A 125 13.54 -12.20 10.19
CA ALA A 125 13.20 -12.82 8.92
C ALA A 125 13.64 -14.27 8.83
N LEU A 126 14.82 -14.62 9.38
CA LEU A 126 15.29 -16.01 9.45
C LEU A 126 14.45 -16.84 10.41
N ALA A 127 14.09 -16.28 11.57
CA ALA A 127 13.21 -16.93 12.53
C ALA A 127 11.82 -17.20 11.94
N GLU A 128 11.24 -16.22 11.24
CA GLU A 128 9.98 -16.34 10.51
C GLU A 128 10.08 -17.42 9.42
N ALA A 129 11.12 -17.37 8.58
CA ALA A 129 11.35 -18.36 7.52
C ALA A 129 11.37 -19.78 8.08
N ALA A 130 12.15 -20.01 9.15
CA ALA A 130 12.22 -21.31 9.81
C ALA A 130 10.89 -21.72 10.46
N GLY A 131 10.13 -20.75 11.00
CA GLY A 131 8.81 -20.95 11.57
C GLY A 131 7.79 -21.46 10.56
N VAL A 132 7.70 -20.78 9.41
CA VAL A 132 6.71 -21.08 8.38
C VAL A 132 6.99 -22.42 7.69
N GLU A 133 8.26 -22.84 7.56
CA GLU A 133 8.59 -24.18 7.01
C GLU A 133 8.01 -25.34 7.82
N ARG A 134 7.61 -25.11 9.08
CA ARG A 134 6.98 -26.14 9.93
C ARG A 134 5.45 -26.19 9.79
N THR A 135 4.88 -25.37 8.90
CA THR A 135 3.43 -25.28 8.70
C THR A 135 2.98 -25.95 7.41
N SER A 136 1.67 -26.21 7.32
CA SER A 136 1.04 -26.90 6.18
C SER A 136 -0.12 -26.13 5.56
N TRP A 137 -0.37 -24.88 5.98
CA TRP A 137 -1.47 -24.05 5.47
C TRP A 137 -1.25 -23.58 4.02
N ALA A 138 0.01 -23.50 3.56
CA ALA A 138 0.32 -23.16 2.18
C ALA A 138 0.39 -24.44 1.32
N ALA A 139 -0.61 -24.65 0.46
CA ALA A 139 -0.63 -25.77 -0.48
C ALA A 139 0.48 -25.68 -1.55
N HIS A 140 0.94 -24.46 -1.86
CA HIS A 140 1.92 -24.19 -2.90
C HIS A 140 3.11 -23.42 -2.34
N VAL A 141 4.32 -23.90 -2.63
CA VAL A 141 5.58 -23.28 -2.22
C VAL A 141 6.48 -23.13 -3.43
N VAL A 142 6.99 -21.92 -3.66
CA VAL A 142 7.90 -21.59 -4.77
C VAL A 142 9.23 -21.09 -4.22
N ASP A 143 10.32 -21.63 -4.75
CA ASP A 143 11.68 -21.31 -4.34
C ASP A 143 12.25 -20.14 -5.14
N THR A 144 12.70 -19.10 -4.46
CA THR A 144 13.26 -17.89 -5.09
C THR A 144 14.76 -17.82 -4.96
N THR A 145 15.43 -18.81 -4.38
CA THR A 145 16.84 -18.75 -3.96
C THR A 145 17.76 -18.34 -5.11
N THR A 146 17.66 -19.04 -6.24
CA THR A 146 18.51 -18.83 -7.42
C THR A 146 17.73 -18.36 -8.65
N ALA A 147 16.39 -18.40 -8.59
CA ALA A 147 15.52 -18.10 -9.72
C ALA A 147 15.44 -16.59 -10.00
N ALA A 148 15.50 -16.23 -11.29
CA ALA A 148 15.16 -14.88 -11.73
C ALA A 148 13.64 -14.65 -11.65
N VAL A 149 13.22 -13.38 -11.53
CA VAL A 149 11.80 -13.01 -11.37
C VAL A 149 10.87 -13.67 -12.42
N PRO A 150 11.18 -13.68 -13.74
CA PRO A 150 10.32 -14.32 -14.73
C PRO A 150 10.15 -15.83 -14.52
N ALA A 151 11.20 -16.52 -14.03
CA ALA A 151 11.11 -17.94 -13.73
C ALA A 151 10.21 -18.19 -12.51
N VAL A 152 10.34 -17.36 -11.46
CA VAL A 152 9.45 -17.45 -10.29
C VAL A 152 7.99 -17.18 -10.67
N VAL A 153 7.72 -16.22 -11.56
CA VAL A 153 6.38 -15.96 -12.09
C VAL A 153 5.83 -17.19 -12.83
N ALA A 154 6.63 -17.83 -13.69
CA ALA A 154 6.23 -19.06 -14.38
C ALA A 154 5.96 -20.23 -13.40
N ASP A 155 6.76 -20.36 -12.35
CA ASP A 155 6.56 -21.37 -11.30
C ASP A 155 5.27 -21.13 -10.51
N ILE A 156 4.95 -19.87 -10.18
CA ILE A 156 3.67 -19.49 -9.55
C ILE A 156 2.50 -19.87 -10.45
N ARG A 157 2.55 -19.51 -11.74
CA ARG A 157 1.48 -19.87 -12.68
C ARG A 157 1.30 -21.37 -12.83
N SER A 158 2.39 -22.13 -12.77
CA SER A 158 2.36 -23.59 -12.79
C SER A 158 1.79 -24.19 -11.50
N ALA A 159 2.00 -23.54 -10.36
CA ALA A 159 1.46 -23.96 -9.07
C ALA A 159 -0.06 -23.72 -8.96
N VAL A 160 -0.56 -22.63 -9.55
CA VAL A 160 -1.99 -22.27 -9.56
C VAL A 160 -2.54 -22.15 -11.00
N PRO A 161 -2.57 -23.24 -11.79
CA PRO A 161 -2.85 -23.18 -13.23
C PRO A 161 -4.29 -22.77 -13.57
N SER A 162 -5.21 -22.89 -12.61
CA SER A 162 -6.62 -22.47 -12.75
C SER A 162 -6.86 -21.01 -12.35
N TRP A 163 -5.84 -20.28 -11.90
CA TRP A 163 -5.95 -18.88 -11.52
C TRP A 163 -5.48 -17.94 -12.65
N PRO A 164 -6.21 -16.85 -12.98
CA PRO A 164 -7.51 -16.47 -12.42
C PRO A 164 -8.66 -17.39 -12.86
N GLY A 165 -9.43 -17.88 -11.89
CA GLY A 165 -10.62 -18.70 -12.13
C GLY A 165 -11.82 -17.87 -12.56
N ALA A 166 -12.94 -18.53 -12.85
CA ALA A 166 -14.20 -17.84 -13.13
C ALA A 166 -14.81 -17.29 -11.83
N SER A 167 -15.31 -16.05 -11.88
CA SER A 167 -16.03 -15.44 -10.76
C SER A 167 -17.31 -16.22 -10.44
N ALA A 168 -17.52 -16.58 -9.16
CA ALA A 168 -18.74 -17.25 -8.69
C ALA A 168 -19.71 -16.23 -8.06
N PRO A 169 -20.98 -16.54 -7.77
CA PRO A 169 -21.80 -15.70 -6.89
C PRO A 169 -21.09 -15.50 -5.54
N GLY A 170 -21.11 -14.28 -5.01
CA GLY A 170 -20.45 -13.92 -3.77
C GLY A 170 -21.33 -12.96 -2.96
N PRO A 171 -21.02 -12.76 -1.67
CA PRO A 171 -21.82 -11.92 -0.79
C PRO A 171 -21.93 -10.49 -1.33
N ALA A 172 -23.00 -9.80 -0.94
CA ALA A 172 -23.14 -8.39 -1.23
C ALA A 172 -22.03 -7.60 -0.51
N PRO A 173 -21.49 -6.53 -1.13
CA PRO A 173 -20.56 -5.65 -0.46
C PRO A 173 -21.20 -5.07 0.80
N VAL A 174 -20.44 -5.03 1.89
CA VAL A 174 -20.87 -4.33 3.10
C VAL A 174 -20.41 -2.88 3.00
N ALA A 175 -21.36 -1.94 3.09
CA ALA A 175 -21.00 -0.53 3.12
C ALA A 175 -20.15 -0.25 4.38
N PRO A 176 -19.01 0.46 4.24
CA PRO A 176 -18.21 0.82 5.40
C PRO A 176 -19.02 1.74 6.32
N THR A 177 -18.90 1.52 7.63
CA THR A 177 -19.42 2.46 8.61
C THR A 177 -18.47 3.66 8.67
N PRO A 178 -18.96 4.91 8.66
CA PRO A 178 -18.10 6.08 8.80
C PRO A 178 -17.19 5.97 10.02
N ALA A 179 -15.90 6.13 9.80
CA ALA A 179 -14.89 6.06 10.85
C ALA A 179 -14.81 7.41 11.58
N ASP A 180 -14.86 7.39 12.91
CA ASP A 180 -14.63 8.58 13.72
C ASP A 180 -13.13 8.75 14.02
N LEU A 181 -12.36 9.14 12.99
CA LEU A 181 -10.91 9.35 13.05
C LEU A 181 -10.55 10.81 12.73
N ASP A 182 -9.55 11.33 13.43
CA ASP A 182 -8.84 12.53 12.98
C ASP A 182 -7.97 12.16 11.77
N VAL A 183 -8.18 12.83 10.64
CA VAL A 183 -7.44 12.59 9.39
C VAL A 183 -6.45 13.73 9.15
N LEU A 184 -5.16 13.43 9.22
CA LEU A 184 -4.10 14.33 8.73
C LEU A 184 -3.73 13.90 7.32
N TRP A 185 -4.06 14.71 6.31
CA TRP A 185 -3.82 14.35 4.92
C TRP A 185 -2.77 15.25 4.26
N LEU A 186 -1.64 14.67 3.87
CA LEU A 186 -0.60 15.32 3.08
C LEU A 186 -0.84 15.04 1.58
N CYS A 187 -1.08 16.11 0.84
CA CYS A 187 -1.29 16.10 -0.60
C CYS A 187 -0.32 17.06 -1.30
N GLY A 188 -0.12 16.85 -2.60
CA GLY A 188 0.68 17.71 -3.46
C GLY A 188 1.11 16.96 -4.72
N PRO A 189 1.73 17.67 -5.67
CA PRO A 189 2.05 17.10 -6.97
C PRO A 189 3.06 15.95 -6.88
N THR A 190 3.20 15.20 -7.96
CA THR A 190 4.24 14.16 -8.12
C THR A 190 5.62 14.74 -7.78
N GLY A 191 6.42 14.01 -6.99
CA GLY A 191 7.78 14.44 -6.62
C GLY A 191 7.90 15.38 -5.41
N VAL A 192 6.79 15.89 -4.87
CA VAL A 192 6.83 16.87 -3.76
C VAL A 192 7.33 16.29 -2.42
N GLY A 193 7.32 14.96 -2.25
CA GLY A 193 7.79 14.30 -1.02
C GLY A 193 6.69 13.90 -0.03
N LYS A 194 5.47 13.62 -0.51
CA LYS A 194 4.32 13.22 0.32
C LYS A 194 4.65 12.12 1.34
N SER A 195 5.11 10.94 0.88
CA SER A 195 5.44 9.82 1.76
C SER A 195 6.74 10.07 2.55
N THR A 196 7.69 10.83 1.98
CA THR A 196 8.94 11.23 2.65
C THR A 196 8.69 12.08 3.90
N VAL A 197 7.68 12.96 3.87
CA VAL A 197 7.27 13.79 5.01
C VAL A 197 6.22 13.09 5.87
N GLY A 198 5.26 12.41 5.23
CA GLY A 198 4.11 11.81 5.90
C GLY A 198 4.48 10.66 6.82
N PHE A 199 5.45 9.81 6.44
CA PHE A 199 5.84 8.68 7.28
C PHE A 199 6.56 9.12 8.57
N PRO A 200 7.55 10.04 8.53
CA PRO A 200 8.09 10.63 9.76
C PRO A 200 7.05 11.38 10.60
N ALA A 201 6.10 12.08 9.98
CA ALA A 201 5.00 12.72 10.72
C ALA A 201 4.14 11.68 11.45
N TYR A 202 3.83 10.56 10.80
CA TYR A 202 3.18 9.41 11.42
C TYR A 202 3.97 8.85 12.61
N LEU A 203 5.29 8.62 12.46
CA LEU A 203 6.13 8.12 13.55
C LEU A 203 6.16 9.07 14.76
N ARG A 204 6.17 10.39 14.51
CA ARG A 204 6.10 11.40 15.58
C ARG A 204 4.76 11.36 16.31
N LEU A 205 3.65 11.26 15.58
CA LEU A 205 2.31 11.16 16.16
C LEU A 205 2.14 9.86 16.97
N LEU A 206 2.74 8.76 16.52
CA LEU A 206 2.77 7.49 17.26
C LEU A 206 3.48 7.65 18.62
N GLY A 207 4.48 8.53 18.72
CA GLY A 207 5.17 8.88 19.96
C GLY A 207 4.28 9.50 21.06
N SER A 208 3.04 9.91 20.74
CA SER A 208 2.07 10.41 21.73
C SER A 208 1.46 9.32 22.61
N GLY A 209 1.68 8.04 22.29
CA GLY A 209 1.12 6.90 23.02
C GLY A 209 -0.30 6.50 22.60
N ALA A 210 -0.94 7.26 21.69
CA ALA A 210 -2.21 6.88 21.06
C ALA A 210 -1.99 5.92 19.89
N ARG A 211 -3.05 5.19 19.49
CA ARG A 211 -3.03 4.37 18.28
C ARG A 211 -3.22 5.24 17.04
N VAL A 212 -2.23 5.23 16.16
CA VAL A 212 -2.19 6.01 14.92
C VAL A 212 -2.06 5.04 13.74
N ALA A 213 -2.77 5.34 12.65
CA ALA A 213 -2.67 4.61 11.40
C ALA A 213 -2.06 5.45 10.28
N TYR A 214 -1.56 4.80 9.24
CA TYR A 214 -0.99 5.41 8.04
C TYR A 214 -1.57 4.78 6.78
N LEU A 215 -1.96 5.60 5.81
CA LEU A 215 -2.48 5.16 4.51
C LEU A 215 -1.84 5.94 3.36
N ASP A 216 -1.19 5.23 2.44
CA ASP A 216 -0.81 5.78 1.14
C ASP A 216 -1.91 5.45 0.12
N LEU A 217 -2.57 6.47 -0.40
CA LEU A 217 -3.69 6.33 -1.32
C LEU A 217 -3.28 5.73 -2.66
N ASP A 218 -2.05 5.97 -3.11
CA ASP A 218 -1.57 5.43 -4.38
C ASP A 218 -1.30 3.91 -4.26
N GLN A 219 -0.96 3.43 -3.05
CA GLN A 219 -0.74 2.01 -2.76
C GLN A 219 -2.01 1.15 -2.74
N VAL A 220 -3.20 1.78 -2.72
CA VAL A 220 -4.51 1.10 -2.75
C VAL A 220 -5.31 1.43 -4.03
N ALA A 221 -4.63 1.96 -5.05
CA ALA A 221 -5.23 2.41 -6.30
C ALA A 221 -4.76 1.62 -7.54
N PHE A 222 -4.04 0.50 -7.35
CA PHE A 222 -3.58 -0.35 -8.44
C PHE A 222 -4.69 -1.25 -8.97
N CYS A 223 -5.72 -0.64 -9.56
CA CYS A 223 -6.88 -1.32 -10.14
C CYS A 223 -7.32 -0.65 -11.46
N PRO A 224 -8.21 -1.29 -12.23
CA PRO A 224 -8.82 -0.63 -13.39
C PRO A 224 -9.52 0.67 -13.00
N ARG A 225 -9.66 1.60 -13.96
CA ARG A 225 -10.40 2.85 -13.80
C ARG A 225 -11.76 2.74 -14.49
N LEU A 226 -12.80 3.25 -13.84
CA LEU A 226 -14.14 3.27 -14.41
C LEU A 226 -14.25 4.41 -15.44
N PRO A 227 -15.02 4.24 -16.54
CA PRO A 227 -15.20 5.30 -17.55
C PRO A 227 -15.74 6.64 -17.02
N GLY A 228 -16.47 6.62 -15.90
CA GLY A 228 -17.00 7.82 -15.22
C GLY A 228 -16.12 8.38 -14.10
N ASP A 229 -15.01 7.71 -13.78
CA ASP A 229 -14.08 8.10 -12.72
C ASP A 229 -12.63 8.03 -13.25
N PRO A 230 -12.26 8.92 -14.20
CA PRO A 230 -10.94 8.88 -14.85
C PRO A 230 -9.80 9.13 -13.86
N GLY A 231 -10.05 9.88 -12.78
CA GLY A 231 -9.11 10.06 -11.67
C GLY A 231 -9.04 8.85 -10.72
N GLY A 232 -10.02 7.95 -10.77
CA GLY A 232 -10.15 6.83 -9.85
C GLY A 232 -10.46 7.29 -8.41
N HIS A 233 -10.93 8.52 -8.23
CA HIS A 233 -11.09 9.15 -6.93
C HIS A 233 -12.30 8.63 -6.18
N GLU A 234 -13.42 8.36 -6.85
CA GLU A 234 -14.62 7.83 -6.18
C GLU A 234 -14.35 6.45 -5.59
N ASN A 235 -13.74 5.57 -6.39
CA ASN A 235 -13.42 4.24 -5.91
C ASN A 235 -12.35 4.26 -4.83
N ARG A 236 -11.31 5.08 -4.99
CA ARG A 236 -10.24 5.22 -4.01
C ARG A 236 -10.74 5.80 -2.69
N ALA A 237 -11.65 6.77 -2.73
CA ALA A 237 -12.29 7.32 -1.53
C ALA A 237 -13.08 6.24 -0.78
N ARG A 238 -13.85 5.40 -1.50
CA ARG A 238 -14.59 4.28 -0.90
C ARG A 238 -13.67 3.27 -0.23
N ILE A 239 -12.59 2.86 -0.90
CA ILE A 239 -11.60 1.93 -0.36
C ILE A 239 -10.92 2.54 0.88
N ALA A 240 -10.48 3.79 0.79
CA ALA A 240 -9.79 4.47 1.88
C ALA A 240 -10.69 4.63 3.12
N ALA A 241 -11.98 4.95 2.95
CA ALA A 241 -12.95 5.00 4.03
C ALA A 241 -13.18 3.64 4.69
N ALA A 242 -13.22 2.56 3.91
CA ALA A 242 -13.39 1.23 4.46
C ALA A 242 -12.16 0.76 5.25
N ILE A 243 -10.95 1.07 4.77
CA ILE A 243 -9.70 0.84 5.51
C ILE A 243 -9.68 1.67 6.80
N ALA A 244 -10.09 2.94 6.73
CA ALA A 244 -10.19 3.82 7.89
C ALA A 244 -11.18 3.28 8.93
N ALA A 245 -12.30 2.70 8.50
CA ALA A 245 -13.25 2.04 9.39
C ALA A 245 -12.63 0.83 10.10
N GLY A 246 -11.80 0.04 9.40
CA GLY A 246 -11.04 -1.06 10.01
C GLY A 246 -10.04 -0.57 11.05
N PHE A 247 -9.33 0.53 10.78
CA PHE A 247 -8.42 1.15 11.75
C PHE A 247 -9.18 1.69 12.99
N ALA A 248 -10.30 2.38 12.78
CA ALA A 248 -11.15 2.87 13.88
C ALA A 248 -11.71 1.72 14.73
N ALA A 249 -12.09 0.60 14.11
CA ALA A 249 -12.62 -0.57 14.82
C ALA A 249 -11.61 -1.21 15.77
N VAL A 250 -10.31 -1.04 15.52
CA VAL A 250 -9.23 -1.46 16.45
C VAL A 250 -8.75 -0.31 17.34
N GLY A 251 -9.50 0.78 17.42
CA GLY A 251 -9.23 1.91 18.30
C GLY A 251 -8.11 2.82 17.84
N ALA A 252 -7.80 2.87 16.53
CA ALA A 252 -7.04 4.00 16.03
C ALA A 252 -7.82 5.29 16.32
N TRP A 253 -7.10 6.35 16.66
CA TRP A 253 -7.70 7.66 16.91
C TRP A 253 -7.41 8.63 15.75
N ARG A 254 -6.28 8.42 15.07
CA ARG A 254 -5.79 9.27 13.99
C ARG A 254 -5.30 8.45 12.82
N LEU A 255 -5.54 8.97 11.62
CA LEU A 255 -5.06 8.44 10.35
C LEU A 255 -4.22 9.50 9.64
N VAL A 256 -2.95 9.18 9.37
CA VAL A 256 -2.11 9.96 8.46
C VAL A 256 -2.32 9.42 7.05
N VAL A 257 -2.82 10.26 6.15
CA VAL A 257 -3.03 9.91 4.74
C VAL A 257 -2.01 10.64 3.89
N VAL A 258 -1.38 9.93 2.96
CA VAL A 258 -0.60 10.55 1.89
C VAL A 258 -1.20 10.17 0.54
N GLY A 259 -1.17 11.11 -0.39
CA GLY A 259 -1.62 10.85 -1.76
C GLY A 259 -2.16 12.09 -2.43
N GLN A 260 -2.20 12.06 -3.75
CA GLN A 260 -2.74 13.15 -4.55
C GLN A 260 -4.27 13.07 -4.58
N VAL A 261 -4.93 14.22 -4.47
CA VAL A 261 -6.35 14.40 -4.70
C VAL A 261 -6.55 15.66 -5.52
N ASP A 262 -7.33 15.53 -6.59
CA ASP A 262 -7.75 16.67 -7.39
C ASP A 262 -8.76 17.50 -6.58
N ASP A 263 -8.73 18.83 -6.73
CA ASP A 263 -9.53 19.70 -5.85
C ASP A 263 -11.05 19.50 -6.01
N ASP A 264 -11.50 19.15 -7.22
CA ASP A 264 -12.89 18.79 -7.52
C ASP A 264 -13.29 17.41 -6.95
N ALA A 265 -12.31 16.53 -6.72
CA ALA A 265 -12.53 15.22 -6.12
C ALA A 265 -12.60 15.25 -4.58
N LEU A 266 -12.20 16.35 -3.92
CA LEU A 266 -12.21 16.47 -2.45
C LEU A 266 -13.58 16.13 -1.84
N GLY A 267 -14.68 16.50 -2.51
CA GLY A 267 -16.04 16.20 -2.07
C GLY A 267 -16.34 14.70 -1.94
N ALA A 268 -15.76 13.87 -2.83
CA ALA A 268 -15.92 12.41 -2.75
C ALA A 268 -15.23 11.84 -1.50
N TYR A 269 -14.05 12.37 -1.16
CA TYR A 269 -13.35 11.98 0.06
C TYR A 269 -14.00 12.57 1.32
N ASP A 270 -14.57 13.77 1.26
CA ASP A 270 -15.33 14.38 2.36
C ASP A 270 -16.68 13.70 2.61
N ALA A 271 -17.25 13.03 1.62
CA ALA A 271 -18.40 12.16 1.82
C ALA A 271 -18.00 10.79 2.38
N ALA A 272 -16.80 10.32 2.04
CA ALA A 272 -16.27 9.03 2.47
C ALA A 272 -15.70 9.06 3.90
N PHE A 273 -15.05 10.17 4.27
CA PHE A 273 -14.56 10.47 5.62
C PHE A 273 -15.52 11.41 6.34
N ALA A 274 -15.54 11.44 7.67
CA ALA A 274 -16.29 12.47 8.38
C ALA A 274 -15.64 13.85 8.12
N PRO A 275 -16.33 14.81 7.46
CA PRO A 275 -15.69 16.02 6.92
C PRO A 275 -15.14 16.96 8.00
N HIS A 276 -15.61 16.85 9.24
CA HIS A 276 -15.24 17.75 10.34
C HIS A 276 -13.93 17.38 11.06
N ARG A 277 -13.27 16.29 10.67
CA ARG A 277 -12.06 15.80 11.36
C ARG A 277 -10.82 15.74 10.46
N ARG A 278 -10.83 16.43 9.31
CA ARG A 278 -9.71 16.44 8.35
C ARG A 278 -8.87 17.72 8.44
N THR A 279 -7.58 17.55 8.69
CA THR A 279 -6.54 18.55 8.43
C THR A 279 -5.86 18.26 7.10
N LEU A 280 -6.08 19.12 6.11
CA LEU A 280 -5.53 18.97 4.76
C LEU A 280 -4.26 19.83 4.62
N VAL A 281 -3.14 19.19 4.33
CA VAL A 281 -1.84 19.82 4.12
C VAL A 281 -1.45 19.70 2.65
N ARG A 282 -1.12 20.83 2.04
CA ARG A 282 -0.64 20.96 0.67
C ARG A 282 0.87 21.17 0.70
N LEU A 283 1.63 20.13 0.41
CA LEU A 283 3.07 20.26 0.28
C LEU A 283 3.42 21.05 -0.98
N HIS A 284 4.38 21.95 -0.84
CA HIS A 284 4.95 22.74 -1.91
C HIS A 284 6.46 22.52 -1.99
N VAL A 285 7.03 22.66 -3.17
CA VAL A 285 8.47 22.71 -3.40
C VAL A 285 8.73 23.53 -4.65
N ARG A 286 9.82 24.30 -4.67
CA ARG A 286 10.19 25.09 -5.84
C ARG A 286 10.42 24.21 -7.08
N PRO A 287 10.11 24.70 -8.30
CA PRO A 287 10.17 23.89 -9.53
C PRO A 287 11.54 23.27 -9.85
N ASP A 288 12.63 23.97 -9.54
CA ASP A 288 14.00 23.49 -9.73
C ASP A 288 14.31 22.28 -8.85
N GLU A 289 13.96 22.37 -7.57
CA GLU A 289 14.12 21.26 -6.64
C GLU A 289 13.13 20.11 -6.91
N LEU A 290 11.89 20.42 -7.32
CA LEU A 290 10.91 19.41 -7.76
C LEU A 290 11.48 18.56 -8.89
N THR A 291 12.06 19.21 -9.90
CA THR A 291 12.65 18.56 -11.06
C THR A 291 13.80 17.64 -10.64
N ALA A 292 14.70 18.12 -9.76
CA ALA A 292 15.79 17.32 -9.23
C ALA A 292 15.28 16.07 -8.48
N ARG A 293 14.24 16.22 -7.65
CA ARG A 293 13.60 15.12 -6.92
C ARG A 293 12.95 14.09 -7.84
N ILE A 294 12.32 14.53 -8.94
CA ILE A 294 11.70 13.61 -9.93
C ILE A 294 12.78 12.90 -10.75
N LEU A 295 13.83 13.59 -11.17
CA LEU A 295 14.93 12.98 -11.93
C LEU A 295 15.67 11.93 -11.11
N SER A 296 15.88 12.16 -9.82
CA SER A 296 16.57 11.19 -8.94
C SER A 296 15.78 9.90 -8.71
N ARG A 297 14.46 9.91 -8.93
CA ARG A 297 13.61 8.68 -8.85
C ARG A 297 13.96 7.65 -9.92
N ARG A 298 14.58 8.07 -11.03
CA ARG A 298 15.04 7.17 -12.08
C ARG A 298 15.91 6.03 -11.53
N ASP A 299 16.79 6.35 -10.59
CA ASP A 299 17.81 5.43 -10.06
C ASP A 299 17.34 4.69 -8.79
N GLY A 300 16.05 4.79 -8.44
CA GLY A 300 15.41 3.89 -7.48
C GLY A 300 15.00 4.48 -6.13
N GLY A 301 15.17 5.79 -5.89
CA GLY A 301 14.63 6.49 -4.72
C GLY A 301 15.02 5.90 -3.35
N SER A 302 14.40 6.39 -2.27
CA SER A 302 14.60 5.87 -0.91
C SER A 302 13.74 4.64 -0.60
N TRP A 303 12.67 4.41 -1.36
CA TRP A 303 11.78 3.26 -1.22
C TRP A 303 11.39 2.72 -2.60
N ALA A 304 11.60 1.42 -2.82
CA ALA A 304 11.28 0.75 -4.08
C ALA A 304 9.78 0.40 -4.13
N GLN A 305 8.96 1.41 -4.39
CA GLN A 305 7.53 1.26 -4.63
C GLN A 305 7.29 0.26 -5.79
N PRO A 306 6.52 -0.82 -5.57
CA PRO A 306 6.02 -1.64 -6.67
C PRO A 306 5.26 -0.74 -7.66
N GLY A 307 5.64 -0.81 -8.93
CA GLY A 307 5.03 0.02 -9.97
C GLY A 307 5.35 1.51 -9.89
N ASP A 308 6.47 1.93 -9.28
CA ASP A 308 6.91 3.33 -9.32
C ASP A 308 6.87 3.87 -10.76
N PRO A 309 5.97 4.81 -11.09
CA PRO A 309 5.79 5.25 -12.47
C PRO A 309 7.00 6.01 -13.01
N LEU A 310 7.88 6.50 -12.13
CA LEU A 310 9.06 7.31 -12.46
C LEU A 310 10.34 6.47 -12.64
N ARG A 311 10.36 5.25 -12.11
CA ARG A 311 11.53 4.39 -12.16
C ARG A 311 11.80 3.92 -13.60
N ASP A 312 13.07 3.83 -13.97
CA ASP A 312 13.51 3.32 -15.28
C ASP A 312 12.92 4.07 -16.50
N ARG A 313 12.37 5.27 -16.30
CA ARG A 313 11.85 6.14 -17.36
C ARG A 313 12.95 6.98 -18.02
N SER A 314 12.67 7.47 -19.23
CA SER A 314 13.56 8.40 -19.93
C SER A 314 13.61 9.75 -19.21
N VAL A 315 14.75 10.44 -19.31
CA VAL A 315 14.91 11.80 -18.76
C VAL A 315 13.87 12.74 -19.35
N GLU A 316 13.58 12.63 -20.65
CA GLU A 316 12.53 13.43 -21.32
C GLU A 316 11.16 13.25 -20.68
N HIS A 317 10.76 11.99 -20.42
CA HIS A 317 9.49 11.71 -19.74
C HIS A 317 9.46 12.31 -18.33
N LEU A 318 10.55 12.16 -17.57
CA LEU A 318 10.64 12.71 -16.21
C LEU A 318 10.60 14.25 -16.18
N LEU A 319 11.21 14.91 -17.17
CA LEU A 319 11.11 16.36 -17.33
C LEU A 319 9.69 16.81 -17.67
N ALA A 320 8.97 16.06 -18.52
CA ALA A 320 7.56 16.33 -18.82
C ALA A 320 6.69 16.21 -17.56
N VAL A 321 6.88 15.14 -16.77
CA VAL A 321 6.21 14.96 -15.47
C VAL A 321 6.54 16.10 -14.51
N ALA A 322 7.80 16.54 -14.45
CA ALA A 322 8.21 17.66 -13.59
C ALA A 322 7.56 18.98 -14.01
N ALA A 323 7.43 19.24 -15.31
CA ALA A 323 6.77 20.43 -15.83
C ALA A 323 5.26 20.44 -15.48
N GLU A 324 4.59 19.29 -15.65
CA GLU A 324 3.19 19.13 -15.25
C GLU A 324 3.01 19.35 -13.74
N ALA A 325 3.84 18.68 -12.93
CA ALA A 325 3.84 18.79 -11.47
C ALA A 325 4.08 20.24 -11.00
N ALA A 326 5.02 20.97 -11.62
CA ALA A 326 5.30 22.36 -11.29
C ALA A 326 4.17 23.33 -11.70
N SER A 327 3.36 22.96 -12.68
CA SER A 327 2.20 23.75 -13.13
C SER A 327 0.94 23.52 -12.29
N THR A 328 0.94 22.50 -11.43
CA THR A 328 -0.19 22.14 -10.58
C THR A 328 -0.46 23.25 -9.58
N ARG A 329 -1.66 23.83 -9.62
CA ARG A 329 -2.09 24.85 -8.66
C ARG A 329 -2.44 24.17 -7.33
N LEU A 330 -2.01 24.77 -6.23
CA LEU A 330 -2.40 24.30 -4.90
C LEU A 330 -3.81 24.79 -4.59
N GLY A 331 -4.73 23.86 -4.33
CA GLY A 331 -6.05 24.16 -3.82
C GLY A 331 -6.08 24.44 -2.32
N PRO A 332 -7.26 24.31 -1.67
CA PRO A 332 -7.44 24.62 -0.25
C PRO A 332 -6.61 23.70 0.66
N GLY A 333 -6.23 24.23 1.83
CA GLY A 333 -5.50 23.51 2.87
C GLY A 333 -4.33 24.33 3.44
N HIS A 334 -3.64 23.76 4.43
CA HIS A 334 -2.41 24.33 4.99
C HIS A 334 -1.27 24.11 4.01
N VAL A 335 -0.75 25.18 3.41
CA VAL A 335 0.41 25.08 2.51
C VAL A 335 1.68 25.01 3.34
N VAL A 336 2.49 23.96 3.12
CA VAL A 336 3.79 23.77 3.78
C VAL A 336 4.88 23.65 2.71
N ASP A 337 5.81 24.60 2.71
CA ASP A 337 6.95 24.61 1.80
C ASP A 337 8.05 23.66 2.29
N THR A 338 8.47 22.74 1.43
CA THR A 338 9.50 21.74 1.68
C THR A 338 10.85 22.08 1.04
N THR A 339 10.95 23.23 0.38
CA THR A 339 12.15 23.69 -0.33
C THR A 339 13.32 23.88 0.62
N GLY A 340 14.45 23.24 0.32
CA GLY A 340 15.69 23.37 1.11
C GLY A 340 15.56 22.88 2.56
N ARG A 341 14.51 22.14 2.89
CA ARG A 341 14.23 21.63 4.23
C ARG A 341 14.36 20.11 4.26
N SER A 342 14.81 19.58 5.39
CA SER A 342 14.82 18.14 5.61
C SER A 342 13.40 17.59 5.80
N ALA A 343 13.22 16.31 5.52
CA ALA A 343 11.93 15.65 5.72
C ALA A 343 11.47 15.70 7.19
N ASP A 344 12.41 15.58 8.13
CA ASP A 344 12.12 15.59 9.57
C ASP A 344 11.65 16.96 10.08
N GLU A 345 12.22 18.05 9.58
CA GLU A 345 11.79 19.42 9.91
C GLU A 345 10.36 19.71 9.41
N VAL A 346 10.06 19.28 8.19
CA VAL A 346 8.71 19.45 7.61
C VAL A 346 7.71 18.55 8.35
N ALA A 347 8.09 17.31 8.65
CA ALA A 347 7.24 16.37 9.38
C ALA A 347 6.88 16.88 10.79
N GLU A 348 7.79 17.59 11.45
CA GLU A 348 7.54 18.24 12.73
C GLU A 348 6.48 19.33 12.63
N GLU A 349 6.63 20.25 11.67
CA GLU A 349 5.65 21.31 11.41
C GLU A 349 4.27 20.71 11.09
N VAL A 350 4.22 19.70 10.22
CA VAL A 350 2.98 19.04 9.82
C VAL A 350 2.31 18.32 10.98
N ALA A 351 3.07 17.61 11.82
CA ALA A 351 2.52 16.94 13.01
C ALA A 351 1.99 17.97 14.03
N ALA A 352 2.65 19.11 14.20
CA ALA A 352 2.24 20.16 15.13
C ALA A 352 0.85 20.74 14.82
N LEU A 353 0.40 20.71 13.55
CA LEU A 353 -0.93 21.17 13.15
C LEU A 353 -2.09 20.37 13.77
N VAL A 354 -1.82 19.16 14.29
CA VAL A 354 -2.85 18.26 14.83
C VAL A 354 -2.55 17.79 16.25
N LEU A 355 -1.50 18.33 16.88
CA LEU A 355 -1.17 18.08 18.28
C LEU A 355 -1.76 19.13 19.24
N GLY A 356 -2.42 20.16 18.71
CA GLY A 356 -3.04 21.26 19.45
C GLY A 356 -4.44 20.97 19.95
#